data_AF-A0A7R8WXF2-F1
#
_entry.id   AF-A0A7R8WXF2-F1
#
_cell.length_a   1.000
_cell.length_b   1.000
_cell.length_c   1.000
_cell.angle_alpha   90.00
_cell.angle_beta   90.00
_cell.angle_gamma   90.00
#
_symmetry.space_group_name_H-M   'P 1'
#
loop_
_entity.id
_entity.type
_entity.pdbx_description
1 polymer ?
#
loop_
_entity_poly.entity_id
_entity_poly.type
_entity_poly.pdbx_seq_one_letter_code
_entity_poly.pdbx_strand_id
1 'polypeptide(L)'
;SCLVIILVDVWSPYPFSFQLAVFLSVTNSPYPQLNRDDAEKCFFDPASDDVQLFPSLTDAPSVELSVIVPAYEEEKRLPAMLDECLRYLEARCKSEEGFTYEVIVVDDGSSDRTTEIGRKYSKNYGTAKVRVLTLLENRGKGGAVTMVRARGR
;
A
#
# COMPACT_ATOMS: atom_id res chain seq x y z
N SER A 1 33.31 37.71 -9.69
CA SER A 1 34.26 38.41 -10.56
C SER A 1 35.61 37.73 -10.38
N CYS A 2 36.37 37.31 -11.36
CA CYS A 2 36.30 37.22 -12.82
C CYS A 2 37.49 36.30 -13.16
N LEU A 3 37.36 35.35 -14.10
CA LEU A 3 38.08 35.41 -15.40
C LEU A 3 39.60 35.61 -15.18
N VAL A 4 40.53 34.69 -15.47
CA VAL A 4 40.81 33.92 -16.70
C VAL A 4 42.07 33.08 -16.40
N ILE A 5 42.22 31.89 -17.01
CA ILE A 5 43.42 31.34 -17.69
C ILE A 5 42.96 29.97 -18.24
N ILE A 6 42.50 29.93 -19.50
CA ILE A 6 43.24 29.46 -20.69
C ILE A 6 43.38 27.92 -20.69
N LEU A 7 42.52 27.20 -21.42
CA LEU A 7 42.70 26.73 -22.80
C LEU A 7 43.76 25.62 -22.95
N VAL A 8 43.31 24.36 -22.87
CA VAL A 8 43.78 23.26 -23.74
C VAL A 8 42.67 22.22 -23.87
N ASP A 9 41.93 22.29 -24.98
CA ASP A 9 41.20 21.16 -25.53
C ASP A 9 42.20 20.17 -26.15
N VAL A 10 42.33 18.94 -25.62
CA VAL A 10 42.64 17.74 -26.43
C VAL A 10 42.10 16.48 -25.73
N TRP A 11 40.92 16.03 -26.20
CA TRP A 11 40.56 14.63 -26.48
C TRP A 11 40.95 13.52 -25.46
N SER A 12 40.00 13.09 -24.63
CA SER A 12 39.99 11.75 -24.03
C SER A 12 38.57 11.16 -24.09
N PRO A 13 38.35 10.00 -24.73
CA PRO A 13 37.02 9.42 -24.89
C PRO A 13 36.67 8.62 -23.63
N TYR A 14 35.98 9.26 -22.68
CA TYR A 14 35.30 8.66 -21.51
C TYR A 14 36.17 7.92 -20.48
N PRO A 15 36.08 8.33 -19.20
CA PRO A 15 35.54 7.40 -18.20
C PRO A 15 34.54 8.05 -17.24
N PHE A 16 34.05 9.26 -17.55
CA PHE A 16 33.08 9.96 -16.69
C PHE A 16 31.72 9.26 -16.65
N SER A 17 31.33 8.60 -17.74
CA SER A 17 30.10 7.80 -17.82
C SER A 17 30.15 6.55 -16.94
N PHE A 18 31.31 5.92 -16.78
CA PHE A 18 31.46 4.73 -15.94
C PHE A 18 31.42 5.08 -14.45
N GLN A 19 32.09 6.18 -14.04
CA GLN A 19 32.03 6.65 -12.66
C GLN A 19 30.63 7.14 -12.27
N LEU A 20 29.91 7.81 -13.18
CA LEU A 20 28.51 8.19 -12.97
C LEU A 20 27.58 6.97 -12.91
N ALA A 21 27.79 5.96 -13.75
CA ALA A 21 27.00 4.73 -13.73
C ALA A 21 27.22 3.92 -12.45
N VAL A 22 28.46 3.83 -11.96
CA VAL A 22 28.76 3.20 -10.67
C VAL A 22 28.11 4.01 -9.54
N PHE A 23 28.19 5.35 -9.57
CA PHE A 23 27.55 6.22 -8.60
C PHE A 23 26.01 6.08 -8.60
N LEU A 24 25.39 5.99 -9.77
CA LEU A 24 23.95 5.73 -9.91
C LEU A 24 23.58 4.32 -9.43
N SER A 25 24.41 3.31 -9.70
CA SER A 25 24.14 1.94 -9.23
C SER A 25 24.29 1.77 -7.71
N VAL A 26 25.16 2.57 -7.08
CA VAL A 26 25.40 2.53 -5.62
C VAL A 26 24.34 3.34 -4.85
N THR A 27 23.77 4.38 -5.46
CA THR A 27 22.72 5.21 -4.84
C THR A 27 21.30 4.80 -5.21
N ASN A 28 21.15 3.98 -6.24
CA ASN A 28 19.87 3.38 -6.64
C ASN A 28 19.76 2.00 -6.00
N SER A 29 19.48 1.94 -4.70
CA SER A 29 18.84 0.74 -4.13
C SER A 29 17.38 0.79 -4.60
N PRO A 30 16.97 0.00 -5.60
CA PRO A 30 15.64 0.13 -6.21
C PRO A 30 14.54 -0.49 -5.33
N TYR A 31 14.90 -0.98 -4.14
CA TYR A 31 14.00 -1.64 -3.22
C TYR A 31 13.96 -0.86 -1.91
N PRO A 32 12.77 -0.38 -1.50
CA PRO A 32 12.61 0.19 -0.17
C PRO A 32 12.99 -0.87 0.87
N GLN A 33 13.74 -0.45 1.89
CA GLN A 33 14.10 -1.29 3.02
C GLN A 33 12.80 -1.71 3.73
N LEU A 34 12.34 -2.95 3.51
CA LEU A 34 11.13 -3.52 4.13
C LEU A 34 11.44 -3.95 5.58
N ASN A 35 11.72 -2.98 6.45
CA ASN A 35 11.68 -3.22 7.89
C ASN A 35 10.21 -3.28 8.31
N ARG A 36 9.59 -4.45 8.15
CA ARG A 36 8.23 -4.71 8.61
C ARG A 36 8.23 -4.73 10.13
N ASP A 37 7.68 -3.69 10.75
CA ASP A 37 7.48 -3.70 12.18
C ASP A 37 6.35 -4.69 12.51
N ASP A 38 6.46 -5.42 13.62
CA ASP A 38 5.49 -6.47 13.98
C ASP A 38 4.06 -5.95 14.12
N ALA A 39 3.89 -4.63 14.35
CA ALA A 39 2.59 -3.94 14.38
C ALA A 39 1.90 -3.88 13.00
N GLU A 40 2.66 -3.93 11.90
CA GLU A 40 2.13 -3.90 10.52
C GLU A 40 1.55 -5.26 10.08
N LYS A 41 1.68 -6.28 10.93
CA LYS A 41 1.08 -7.59 10.71
C LYS A 41 -0.34 -7.67 11.21
N CYS A 42 -0.93 -6.62 11.78
CA CYS A 42 -2.22 -6.73 12.43
C CYS A 42 -3.28 -5.77 11.89
N PHE A 43 -4.54 -6.22 11.77
CA PHE A 43 -5.71 -5.36 11.55
C PHE A 43 -6.53 -5.23 12.82
N PHE A 44 -7.26 -4.13 12.93
CA PHE A 44 -8.19 -3.91 14.03
C PHE A 44 -9.51 -4.64 13.75
N ASP A 45 -9.95 -5.50 14.68
CA ASP A 45 -11.27 -6.13 14.64
C ASP A 45 -12.27 -5.33 15.50
N PRO A 46 -13.17 -4.53 14.90
CA PRO A 46 -14.21 -3.81 15.64
C PRO A 46 -15.17 -4.69 16.45
N ALA A 47 -15.25 -6.01 16.19
CA ALA A 47 -16.12 -6.91 16.94
C ALA A 47 -15.49 -7.36 18.27
N SER A 48 -14.16 -7.47 18.31
CA SER A 48 -13.41 -7.96 19.48
C SER A 48 -12.68 -6.85 20.25
N ASP A 49 -12.66 -5.63 19.70
CA ASP A 49 -11.84 -4.50 20.17
C ASP A 49 -10.35 -4.88 20.34
N ASP A 50 -9.90 -5.85 19.52
CA ASP A 50 -8.58 -6.46 19.60
C ASP A 50 -7.88 -6.43 18.24
N VAL A 51 -6.56 -6.53 18.29
CA VAL A 51 -5.66 -6.41 17.15
C VAL A 51 -5.33 -7.82 16.66
N GLN A 52 -5.90 -8.22 15.51
CA GLN A 52 -5.72 -9.56 14.95
C GLN A 52 -4.63 -9.60 13.88
N LEU A 53 -3.86 -10.69 13.83
CA LEU A 53 -2.84 -10.90 12.81
C LEU A 53 -3.46 -11.11 11.43
N PHE A 54 -2.86 -10.47 10.42
CA PHE A 54 -3.12 -10.74 9.02
C PHE A 54 -2.69 -12.17 8.68
N PRO A 55 -3.51 -12.90 7.92
CA PRO A 55 -3.16 -14.24 7.46
C PRO A 55 -1.89 -14.22 6.58
N SER A 56 -1.06 -15.28 6.63
CA SER A 56 0.21 -15.35 5.86
C SER A 56 0.01 -15.64 4.36
N LEU A 57 0.98 -15.40 3.46
CA LEU A 57 0.80 -15.80 2.04
C LEU A 57 0.69 -17.32 1.83
N THR A 58 1.12 -18.09 2.82
CA THR A 58 1.23 -19.54 2.77
C THR A 58 -0.04 -20.28 3.17
N ASP A 59 -0.99 -19.61 3.81
CA ASP A 59 -2.22 -20.28 4.23
C ASP A 59 -3.26 -20.23 3.09
N ALA A 60 -4.17 -21.20 3.07
CA ALA A 60 -5.10 -21.39 1.97
C ALA A 60 -5.94 -20.12 1.70
N PRO A 61 -6.22 -19.81 0.41
CA PRO A 61 -7.09 -18.68 0.06
C PRO A 61 -8.49 -18.95 0.58
N SER A 62 -9.01 -18.02 1.38
CA SER A 62 -10.36 -18.08 1.98
C SER A 62 -11.39 -17.26 1.21
N VAL A 63 -10.95 -16.41 0.28
CA VAL A 63 -11.78 -15.52 -0.54
C VAL A 63 -11.39 -15.67 -2.00
N GLU A 64 -12.31 -15.37 -2.91
CA GLU A 64 -12.05 -15.40 -4.34
C GLU A 64 -11.37 -14.12 -4.83
N LEU A 65 -11.77 -12.96 -4.29
CA LEU A 65 -11.20 -11.67 -4.65
C LEU A 65 -10.81 -10.84 -3.43
N SER A 66 -9.56 -10.39 -3.38
CA SER A 66 -9.12 -9.39 -2.41
C SER A 66 -8.81 -8.07 -3.11
N VAL A 67 -9.49 -7.00 -2.71
CA VAL A 67 -9.28 -5.65 -3.23
C VAL A 67 -8.48 -4.85 -2.22
N ILE A 68 -7.30 -4.37 -2.62
CA ILE A 68 -6.43 -3.55 -1.78
C ILE A 68 -6.63 -2.08 -2.14
N VAL A 69 -7.01 -1.26 -1.16
CA VAL A 69 -7.23 0.18 -1.32
C VAL A 69 -6.16 0.93 -0.52
N PRO A 70 -5.08 1.43 -1.15
CA PRO A 70 -4.17 2.35 -0.49
C PRO A 70 -4.87 3.68 -0.23
N ALA A 71 -4.74 4.22 0.97
CA ALA A 71 -5.33 5.47 1.40
C ALA A 71 -4.29 6.33 2.12
N TYR A 72 -4.18 7.60 1.72
CA TYR A 72 -3.41 8.62 2.44
C TYR A 72 -4.08 9.97 2.22
N GLU A 73 -4.55 10.61 3.29
CA GLU A 73 -5.30 11.88 3.23
C GLU A 73 -6.49 11.82 2.26
N GLU A 74 -7.27 10.74 2.36
CA GLU A 74 -8.37 10.41 1.45
C GLU A 74 -9.76 10.65 2.07
N GLU A 75 -9.89 11.41 3.18
CA GLU A 75 -11.16 11.51 3.93
C GLU A 75 -12.40 11.86 3.08
N LYS A 76 -12.22 12.64 1.99
CA LYS A 76 -13.31 13.08 1.11
C LYS A 76 -13.59 12.11 -0.04
N ARG A 77 -12.58 11.37 -0.51
CA ARG A 77 -12.70 10.50 -1.70
C ARG A 77 -12.96 9.05 -1.33
N LEU A 78 -12.43 8.61 -0.19
CA LEU A 78 -12.56 7.24 0.30
C LEU A 78 -14.03 6.78 0.42
N PRO A 79 -14.98 7.57 0.97
CA PRO A 79 -16.37 7.12 1.11
C PRO A 79 -17.05 6.81 -0.23
N ALA A 80 -16.97 7.74 -1.20
CA ALA A 80 -17.62 7.57 -2.49
C ALA A 80 -17.08 6.37 -3.27
N MET A 81 -15.76 6.16 -3.20
CA MET A 81 -15.10 5.01 -3.82
C MET A 81 -15.50 3.69 -3.14
N LEU A 82 -15.52 3.64 -1.81
CA LEU A 82 -15.94 2.44 -1.07
C LEU A 82 -17.42 2.11 -1.31
N ASP A 83 -18.30 3.11 -1.35
CA ASP A 83 -19.72 2.92 -1.64
C ASP A 83 -19.94 2.29 -3.02
N GLU A 84 -19.23 2.79 -4.05
CA GLU A 84 -19.31 2.24 -5.40
C GLU A 84 -18.72 0.83 -5.49
N CYS A 85 -17.53 0.62 -4.89
CA CYS A 85 -16.83 -0.65 -4.88
C CYS A 85 -17.66 -1.74 -4.18
N LEU A 86 -18.13 -1.47 -2.96
CA LEU A 86 -18.94 -2.43 -2.19
C LEU A 86 -20.27 -2.71 -2.87
N ARG A 87 -20.92 -1.71 -3.48
CA ARG A 87 -22.14 -1.93 -4.26
C ARG A 87 -21.92 -2.91 -5.41
N TYR A 88 -20.81 -2.77 -6.14
CA TYR A 88 -20.47 -3.68 -7.23
C TYR A 88 -20.18 -5.10 -6.73
N LEU A 89 -19.37 -5.23 -5.67
CA LEU A 89 -18.98 -6.53 -5.10
C LEU A 89 -20.18 -7.28 -4.48
N GLU A 90 -21.07 -6.58 -3.78
CA GLU A 90 -22.31 -7.18 -3.26
C GLU A 90 -23.27 -7.62 -4.37
N ALA A 91 -23.36 -6.87 -5.47
CA ALA A 91 -24.15 -7.28 -6.61
C ALA A 91 -23.58 -8.56 -7.23
N ARG A 92 -22.25 -8.67 -7.33
CA ARG A 92 -21.56 -9.84 -7.86
C ARG A 92 -21.72 -11.07 -6.97
N CYS A 93 -21.60 -10.92 -5.64
CA CYS A 93 -21.90 -12.00 -4.68
C CYS A 93 -23.32 -12.56 -4.82
N LYS A 94 -24.28 -11.75 -5.27
CA LYS A 94 -25.66 -12.21 -5.48
C LYS A 94 -25.87 -12.90 -6.82
N SER A 95 -25.07 -12.57 -7.84
CA SER A 95 -25.18 -13.14 -9.19
C SER A 95 -24.34 -14.39 -9.39
N GLU A 96 -23.21 -14.51 -8.70
CA GLU A 96 -22.25 -15.60 -8.83
C GLU A 96 -22.24 -16.44 -7.54
N GLU A 97 -22.79 -17.67 -7.60
CA GLU A 97 -22.77 -18.59 -6.45
C GLU A 97 -21.33 -18.97 -6.09
N GLY A 98 -20.96 -18.74 -4.82
CA GLY A 98 -19.62 -19.03 -4.30
C GLY A 98 -18.65 -17.85 -4.37
N PHE A 99 -19.03 -16.73 -5.01
CA PHE A 99 -18.17 -15.54 -5.07
C PHE A 99 -18.03 -14.90 -3.69
N THR A 100 -16.80 -14.80 -3.22
CA THR A 100 -16.45 -14.19 -1.93
C THR A 100 -15.37 -13.15 -2.13
N TYR A 101 -15.47 -12.03 -1.41
CA TYR A 101 -14.52 -10.95 -1.52
C TYR A 101 -14.14 -10.38 -0.16
N GLU A 102 -13.00 -9.70 -0.15
CA GLU A 102 -12.59 -8.81 0.92
C GLU A 102 -12.05 -7.49 0.34
N VAL A 103 -12.27 -6.39 1.06
CA VAL A 103 -11.70 -5.08 0.78
C VAL A 103 -10.79 -4.72 1.94
N ILE A 104 -9.51 -4.50 1.66
CA ILE A 104 -8.50 -4.14 2.66
C ILE A 104 -8.08 -2.70 2.39
N VAL A 105 -8.48 -1.79 3.26
CA VAL A 105 -8.06 -0.39 3.25
C VAL A 105 -6.73 -0.28 3.98
N VAL A 106 -5.74 0.29 3.32
CA VAL A 106 -4.38 0.46 3.84
C VAL A 106 -4.12 1.94 4.02
N ASP A 107 -4.28 2.43 5.25
CA ASP A 107 -3.98 3.81 5.59
C ASP A 107 -2.48 3.98 5.88
N ASP A 108 -1.79 4.71 5.00
CA ASP A 108 -0.34 4.98 5.05
C ASP A 108 -0.01 6.12 6.04
N GLY A 109 -0.57 6.06 7.26
CA GLY A 109 -0.32 7.03 8.32
C GLY A 109 -1.00 8.40 8.11
N SER A 110 -2.25 8.42 7.64
CA SER A 110 -2.98 9.68 7.48
C SER A 110 -3.16 10.42 8.81
N SER A 111 -3.03 11.75 8.76
CA SER A 111 -3.31 12.64 9.90
C SER A 111 -4.77 13.13 9.96
N ASP A 112 -5.57 12.79 8.95
CA ASP A 112 -6.99 13.14 8.86
C ASP A 112 -7.91 12.00 9.35
N ARG A 113 -9.19 12.06 9.00
CA ARG A 113 -10.19 11.04 9.40
C ARG A 113 -10.23 9.81 8.49
N THR A 114 -9.22 9.59 7.63
CA THR A 114 -9.18 8.45 6.69
C THR A 114 -9.33 7.10 7.40
N THR A 115 -8.52 6.83 8.43
CA THR A 115 -8.65 5.61 9.26
C THR A 115 -10.04 5.48 9.89
N GLU A 116 -10.60 6.55 10.44
CA GLU A 116 -11.91 6.53 11.10
C GLU A 116 -13.03 6.15 10.11
N ILE A 117 -13.00 6.73 8.92
CA ILE A 117 -13.93 6.42 7.84
C ILE A 117 -13.81 4.95 7.45
N GLY A 118 -12.61 4.44 7.19
CA GLY A 118 -12.40 3.02 6.89
C GLY A 118 -12.97 2.11 7.99
N ARG A 119 -12.72 2.45 9.27
CA ARG A 119 -13.22 1.68 10.41
C ARG A 119 -14.74 1.68 10.49
N LYS A 120 -15.40 2.78 10.11
CA LYS A 120 -16.86 2.85 10.00
C LYS A 120 -17.40 1.86 8.97
N TYR A 121 -16.76 1.73 7.81
CA TYR A 121 -17.13 0.73 6.80
C TYR A 121 -16.90 -0.70 7.32
N SER A 122 -15.78 -0.95 7.99
CA SER A 122 -15.51 -2.25 8.63
C SER A 122 -16.58 -2.64 9.65
N LYS A 123 -17.05 -1.68 10.47
CA LYS A 123 -18.17 -1.89 11.40
C LYS A 123 -19.50 -2.19 10.71
N ASN A 124 -19.78 -1.49 9.61
CA ASN A 124 -21.06 -1.63 8.90
C ASN A 124 -21.17 -2.94 8.10
N TYR A 125 -20.09 -3.38 7.46
CA TYR A 125 -20.08 -4.54 6.57
C TYR A 125 -19.50 -5.81 7.22
N GLY A 126 -18.85 -5.67 8.38
CA GLY A 126 -18.16 -6.74 9.10
C GLY A 126 -16.72 -6.94 8.62
N THR A 127 -15.89 -7.46 9.52
CA THR A 127 -14.45 -7.72 9.29
C THR A 127 -14.15 -8.79 8.27
N ALA A 128 -15.13 -9.65 7.96
CA ALA A 128 -15.02 -10.61 6.88
C ALA A 128 -14.94 -9.93 5.50
N LYS A 129 -15.62 -8.78 5.33
CA LYS A 129 -15.73 -8.08 4.04
C LYS A 129 -14.86 -6.83 3.95
N VAL A 130 -14.73 -6.08 5.04
CA VAL A 130 -13.95 -4.83 5.04
C VAL A 130 -12.99 -4.80 6.23
N ARG A 131 -11.70 -4.66 5.94
CA ARG A 131 -10.61 -4.58 6.91
C ARG A 131 -9.83 -3.28 6.74
N VAL A 132 -9.29 -2.77 7.83
CA VAL A 132 -8.46 -1.57 7.82
C VAL A 132 -7.12 -1.88 8.47
N LEU A 133 -6.05 -1.65 7.72
CA LEU A 133 -4.67 -1.64 8.18
C LEU A 133 -4.25 -0.18 8.29
N THR A 134 -3.83 0.27 9.47
CA THR A 134 -3.29 1.62 9.67
C THR A 134 -1.80 1.50 9.97
N LEU A 135 -0.98 2.19 9.18
CA LEU A 135 0.47 2.24 9.34
C LEU A 135 0.88 3.36 10.30
N LEU A 136 1.89 3.10 11.13
CA LEU A 136 2.43 4.06 12.08
C LEU A 136 3.26 5.16 11.40
N GLU A 137 3.89 4.85 10.26
CA GLU A 137 4.68 5.79 9.47
C GLU A 137 4.31 5.68 7.99
N ASN A 138 4.24 6.83 7.31
CA ASN A 138 3.99 6.90 5.87
C ASN A 138 5.22 6.38 5.11
N ARG A 139 5.08 5.24 4.42
CA ARG A 139 6.15 4.58 3.65
C ARG A 139 6.01 4.81 2.15
N GLY A 140 5.08 5.66 1.74
CA GLY A 140 4.74 5.93 0.37
C GLY A 140 3.94 4.79 -0.27
N LYS A 141 3.28 5.10 -1.40
CA LYS A 141 2.30 4.24 -2.08
C LYS A 141 2.81 2.82 -2.40
N GLY A 142 4.11 2.67 -2.70
CA GLY A 142 4.71 1.36 -2.98
C GLY A 142 4.81 0.46 -1.74
N GLY A 143 4.96 1.06 -0.55
CA GLY A 143 4.97 0.35 0.74
C GLY A 143 3.59 -0.22 1.06
N ALA A 144 2.54 0.60 0.95
CA ALA A 144 1.15 0.20 1.23
C ALA A 144 0.68 -1.00 0.38
N VAL A 145 0.99 -0.99 -0.94
CA VAL A 145 0.61 -2.07 -1.86
C VAL A 145 1.46 -3.34 -1.63
N THR A 146 2.73 -3.20 -1.29
CA THR A 146 3.62 -4.36 -1.00
C THR A 146 3.33 -4.99 0.37
N MET A 147 2.71 -4.24 1.28
CA MET A 147 2.44 -4.68 2.63
C MET A 147 1.24 -5.61 2.71
N VAL A 148 0.20 -5.34 1.93
CA VAL A 148 -1.00 -6.18 1.91
C VAL A 148 -0.86 -7.33 0.94
N ARG A 149 -1.00 -8.52 1.51
CA ARG A 149 -0.93 -9.80 0.82
C ARG A 149 -2.35 -10.31 0.64
N ALA A 150 -2.96 -9.86 -0.46
CA ALA A 150 -4.27 -10.31 -0.93
C ALA A 150 -4.25 -11.82 -1.24
N ARG A 151 -5.31 -12.54 -0.85
CA ARG A 151 -5.49 -13.99 -1.10
C ARG A 151 -6.63 -14.27 -2.08
N GLY A 152 -6.65 -13.57 -3.21
CA GLY A 152 -7.55 -13.93 -4.31
C GLY A 152 -7.09 -15.21 -5.00
N ARG A 153 -8.03 -16.02 -5.46
CA ARG A 153 -7.75 -17.23 -6.25
C ARG A 153 -7.71 -16.91 -7.75
#